data_AF-A0A2U1WBD3-F1
#
_entry.id   AF-A0A2U1WBD3-F1
#
_cell.length_a   1.000
_cell.length_b   1.000
_cell.length_c   1.000
_cell.angle_alpha   90.00
_cell.angle_beta   90.00
_cell.angle_gamma   90.00
#
_symmetry.space_group_name_H-M   'P 1'
#
loop_
_entity.id
_entity.type
_entity.pdbx_description
1 polymer ?
#
loop_
_entity_poly.entity_id
_entity_poly.type
_entity_poly.pdbx_seq_one_letter_code
_entity_poly.pdbx_strand_id
1 'polypeptide(L)'
;MTLLGEARAVLRVKGDNYQPSRVTIESYLKFYELRAEGREIHPPRTRSTAVWRKAALRYGTVQRLRRSAGAFEQALISGDRQSAERLGEDVRHFLEVLYANPIARPGRRAAAVNPVLEMPVA
;
A
#
# COMPACT_ATOMS: atom_id res chain seq x y z
N MET A 1 -11.73 7.92 -13.39
CA MET A 1 -10.78 6.78 -13.31
C MET A 1 -11.54 5.61 -12.72
N THR A 2 -11.44 4.39 -13.26
CA THR A 2 -12.15 3.21 -12.72
C THR A 2 -11.34 2.57 -11.58
N LEU A 3 -12.01 1.88 -10.65
CA LEU A 3 -11.36 1.21 -9.51
C LEU A 3 -10.29 0.19 -9.96
N LEU A 4 -10.56 -0.59 -11.01
CA LEU A 4 -9.58 -1.49 -11.61
C LEU A 4 -8.40 -0.74 -12.26
N GLY A 5 -8.67 0.39 -12.92
CA GLY A 5 -7.63 1.23 -13.51
C GLY A 5 -6.65 1.75 -12.46
N GLU A 6 -7.18 2.15 -11.30
CA GLU A 6 -6.39 2.60 -10.15
C GLU A 6 -5.57 1.48 -9.51
N ALA A 7 -6.19 0.32 -9.26
CA ALA A 7 -5.50 -0.85 -8.76
C ALA A 7 -4.33 -1.25 -9.67
N ARG A 8 -4.54 -1.27 -10.99
CA ARG A 8 -3.49 -1.57 -11.99
C ARG A 8 -2.36 -0.54 -11.97
N ALA A 9 -2.69 0.75 -11.92
CA ALA A 9 -1.68 1.81 -11.82
C ALA A 9 -0.79 1.64 -10.57
N VAL A 10 -1.40 1.37 -9.41
CA VAL A 10 -0.66 1.11 -8.17
C VAL A 10 0.20 -0.14 -8.27
N LEU A 11 -0.33 -1.24 -8.81
CA LEU A 11 0.41 -2.49 -8.97
C LEU A 11 1.59 -2.34 -9.93
N ARG A 12 1.45 -1.57 -11.02
CA ARG A 12 2.53 -1.27 -11.98
C ARG A 12 3.65 -0.49 -11.30
N VAL A 13 3.33 0.59 -10.57
CA VAL A 13 4.34 1.42 -9.90
C VAL A 13 5.07 0.67 -8.78
N LYS A 14 4.43 -0.35 -8.17
CA LYS A 14 4.97 -1.08 -7.02
C LYS A 14 5.52 -2.47 -7.34
N GLY A 15 5.36 -2.94 -8.58
CA GLY A 15 5.87 -4.24 -9.04
C GLY A 15 7.38 -4.25 -9.32
N ASP A 16 7.97 -3.12 -9.68
CA ASP A 16 9.25 -3.15 -10.42
C ASP A 16 10.53 -2.90 -9.60
N ASN A 17 10.46 -2.40 -8.36
CA ASN A 17 11.65 -1.78 -7.73
C ASN A 17 12.20 -2.45 -6.45
N TYR A 18 11.62 -3.55 -5.96
CA TYR A 18 12.16 -4.23 -4.78
C TYR A 18 11.85 -5.73 -4.78
N GLN A 19 12.88 -6.56 -4.94
CA GLN A 19 12.81 -8.01 -4.78
C GLN A 19 13.52 -8.43 -3.47
N PRO A 20 12.80 -8.48 -2.34
CA PRO A 20 13.38 -8.96 -1.09
C PRO A 20 13.76 -10.44 -1.18
N SER A 21 14.70 -10.87 -0.32
CA SER A 21 15.03 -12.29 -0.18
C SER A 21 13.80 -13.11 0.24
N ARG A 22 13.78 -14.41 -0.09
CA ARG A 22 12.68 -15.32 0.28
C ARG A 22 12.35 -15.29 1.77
N VAL A 23 13.38 -15.31 2.63
CA VAL A 23 13.22 -15.23 4.09
C VAL A 23 12.52 -13.93 4.52
N THR A 24 12.84 -12.81 3.85
CA THR A 24 12.21 -11.51 4.13
C THR A 24 10.74 -11.50 3.69
N ILE A 25 10.43 -12.12 2.55
CA ILE A 25 9.06 -12.27 2.05
C ILE A 25 8.21 -13.08 3.04
N GLU A 26 8.68 -14.25 3.47
CA GLU A 26 7.97 -15.10 4.43
C GLU A 26 7.72 -14.35 5.75
N SER A 27 8.73 -13.61 6.22
CA SER A 27 8.63 -12.77 7.42
C SER A 27 7.58 -11.64 7.27
N TYR A 28 7.53 -10.99 6.10
CA TYR A 28 6.53 -9.95 5.80
C TYR A 28 5.11 -10.48 5.74
N LEU A 29 4.90 -11.63 5.08
CA LEU A 29 3.60 -12.25 4.96
C LEU A 29 3.07 -12.69 6.32
N LYS A 30 3.91 -13.36 7.12
CA LYS A 30 3.56 -13.76 8.49
C LYS A 30 3.15 -12.56 9.35
N PHE A 31 3.86 -11.44 9.24
CA PHE A 31 3.49 -10.22 9.96
C PHE A 31 2.15 -9.65 9.50
N TYR A 32 1.93 -9.60 8.20
CA TYR A 32 0.67 -9.09 7.65
C TYR A 32 -0.53 -9.93 8.10
N GLU A 33 -0.40 -11.26 8.08
CA GLU A 33 -1.45 -12.19 8.52
C GLU A 33 -1.79 -12.02 10.00
N LEU A 34 -0.78 -12.04 10.87
CA LEU A 34 -0.97 -11.83 12.31
C LEU A 34 -1.64 -10.47 12.59
N ARG A 35 -1.30 -9.41 11.84
CA ARG A 35 -1.95 -8.11 11.96
C ARG A 35 -3.40 -8.14 11.48
N ALA A 36 -3.70 -8.82 10.37
CA ALA A 36 -5.06 -8.98 9.85
C ALA A 36 -5.96 -9.77 10.82
N GLU A 37 -5.38 -10.72 11.56
CA GLU A 37 -6.05 -11.46 12.65
C GLU A 37 -6.22 -10.64 13.94
N GLY A 38 -5.77 -9.37 13.98
CA GLY A 38 -5.81 -8.54 15.17
C GLY A 38 -4.85 -8.97 16.29
N ARG A 39 -3.88 -9.84 15.98
CA ARG A 39 -2.91 -10.34 16.96
C ARG A 39 -1.76 -9.36 17.14
N GLU A 40 -1.39 -9.13 18.40
CA GLU A 40 -0.28 -8.24 18.72
C GLU A 40 1.06 -8.92 18.44
N ILE A 41 1.83 -8.32 17.53
CA ILE A 41 3.18 -8.76 17.21
C ILE A 41 4.10 -7.77 17.88
N HIS A 42 4.88 -8.22 18.86
CA HIS A 42 5.91 -7.41 19.51
C HIS A 42 7.30 -7.69 18.92
N PRO A 43 7.66 -7.19 17.71
CA PRO A 43 9.06 -7.11 17.36
C PRO A 43 9.70 -5.96 18.15
N PRO A 44 10.98 -6.09 18.57
CA PRO A 44 11.66 -5.13 19.44
C PRO A 44 11.56 -3.69 18.91
N ARG A 45 11.28 -2.73 19.79
CA ARG A 45 11.08 -1.30 19.46
C ARG A 45 12.41 -0.63 19.06
N THR A 46 12.87 -0.88 17.84
CA THR A 46 13.98 -0.16 17.21
C THR A 46 13.49 0.56 15.93
N ARG A 47 14.19 1.62 15.49
CA ARG A 47 13.82 2.36 14.26
C ARG A 47 13.80 1.45 13.01
N SER A 48 14.70 0.46 12.94
CA SER A 48 14.72 -0.56 11.89
C SER A 48 13.45 -1.43 11.89
N THR A 49 12.90 -1.73 13.06
CA THR A 49 11.63 -2.46 13.18
C THR A 49 10.44 -1.67 12.66
N ALA A 50 10.38 -0.35 12.87
CA ALA A 50 9.28 0.48 12.35
C ALA A 50 9.26 0.52 10.81
N VAL A 51 10.43 0.69 10.20
CA VAL A 51 10.60 0.63 8.73
C VAL A 51 10.20 -0.75 8.20
N TRP A 52 10.66 -1.81 8.87
CA TRP A 52 10.31 -3.19 8.52
C TRP A 52 8.81 -3.47 8.61
N ARG A 53 8.12 -3.04 9.69
CA ARG A 53 6.66 -3.21 9.85
C ARG A 53 5.88 -2.53 8.73
N LYS A 54 6.31 -1.33 8.33
CA LYS A 54 5.68 -0.58 7.23
C LYS A 54 5.91 -1.27 5.89
N ALA A 55 7.11 -1.80 5.65
CA ALA A 55 7.42 -2.58 4.46
C ALA A 55 6.60 -3.88 4.40
N ALA A 56 6.50 -4.61 5.52
CA ALA A 56 5.72 -5.84 5.64
C ALA A 56 4.23 -5.60 5.36
N LEU A 57 3.64 -4.58 6.00
CA LEU A 57 2.24 -4.19 5.74
C LEU A 57 1.99 -3.92 4.26
N ARG A 58 2.86 -3.11 3.67
CA ARG A 58 2.75 -2.72 2.27
C ARG A 58 2.86 -3.92 1.34
N TYR A 59 3.84 -4.80 1.58
CA TYR A 59 4.05 -5.99 0.78
C TYR A 59 2.82 -6.89 0.81
N GLY A 60 2.30 -7.21 2.00
CA GLY A 60 1.08 -8.01 2.14
C GLY A 60 -0.14 -7.35 1.47
N THR A 61 -0.31 -6.03 1.63
CA THR A 61 -1.41 -5.29 1.00
C THR A 61 -1.30 -5.32 -0.53
N VAL A 62 -0.10 -5.18 -1.11
CA VAL A 62 0.10 -5.27 -2.56
C VAL A 62 -0.22 -6.67 -3.10
N GLN A 63 0.17 -7.73 -2.38
CA GLN A 63 -0.15 -9.11 -2.77
C GLN A 63 -1.66 -9.37 -2.74
N ARG A 64 -2.34 -8.92 -1.68
CA ARG A 64 -3.80 -9.02 -1.56
C ARG A 64 -4.51 -8.19 -2.64
N LEU A 65 -4.08 -6.96 -2.88
CA LEU A 65 -4.60 -6.12 -3.95
C LEU A 65 -4.45 -6.79 -5.32
N ARG A 66 -3.30 -7.40 -5.62
CA ARG A 66 -3.07 -8.12 -6.89
C ARG A 66 -4.07 -9.26 -7.08
N ARG A 67 -4.27 -10.07 -6.03
CA ARG A 67 -5.21 -11.20 -6.05
C ARG A 67 -6.65 -10.71 -6.18
N SER A 68 -7.07 -9.74 -5.36
CA SER A 68 -8.44 -9.21 -5.39
C SER A 68 -8.75 -8.46 -6.67
N ALA A 69 -7.81 -7.69 -7.24
CA ALA A 69 -8.00 -7.01 -8.51
C ALA A 69 -8.16 -8.00 -9.67
N GLY A 70 -7.37 -9.08 -9.70
CA GLY A 70 -7.51 -10.14 -10.69
C GLY A 70 -8.85 -10.87 -10.58
N ALA A 71 -9.26 -11.22 -9.35
CA ALA A 71 -10.56 -11.85 -9.12
C ALA A 71 -11.73 -10.91 -9.44
N PHE A 72 -11.61 -9.63 -9.11
CA PHE A 72 -12.62 -8.61 -9.40
C PHE A 72 -12.81 -8.45 -10.90
N GLU A 73 -11.73 -8.39 -11.67
CA GLU A 73 -11.79 -8.37 -13.13
C GLU A 73 -12.51 -9.60 -13.69
N GLN A 74 -12.19 -10.80 -13.20
CA GLN A 74 -12.87 -12.02 -13.64
C GLN A 74 -14.37 -12.02 -13.29
N ALA A 75 -14.75 -11.55 -12.10
CA ALA A 75 -16.15 -11.42 -11.71
C ALA A 75 -16.94 -10.43 -12.59
N LEU A 76 -16.31 -9.34 -13.01
CA LEU A 76 -16.92 -8.40 -13.95
C LEU A 76 -17.08 -9.02 -15.35
N ILE A 77 -16.09 -9.77 -15.83
CA ILE A 77 -16.15 -10.46 -17.13
C ILE A 77 -17.24 -11.54 -17.13
N SER A 78 -17.38 -12.29 -16.05
CA SER A 78 -18.39 -13.36 -15.93
C SER A 78 -19.80 -12.84 -15.63
N GLY A 79 -19.95 -11.56 -15.28
CA GLY A 79 -21.22 -10.97 -14.88
C GLY A 79 -21.68 -11.35 -13.47
N ASP A 80 -20.82 -11.95 -12.65
CA ASP A 80 -21.10 -12.26 -11.25
C ASP A 80 -21.10 -10.98 -10.40
N ARG A 81 -22.27 -10.35 -10.30
CA ARG A 81 -22.47 -9.09 -9.58
C ARG A 81 -22.12 -9.18 -8.10
N GLN A 82 -22.45 -10.29 -7.46
CA GLN A 82 -22.23 -10.46 -6.02
C GLN A 82 -20.73 -10.55 -5.71
N SER A 83 -20.00 -11.37 -6.48
CA SER A 83 -18.55 -11.43 -6.35
C SER A 83 -17.89 -10.11 -6.72
N ALA A 84 -18.38 -9.42 -7.76
CA ALA A 84 -17.83 -8.14 -8.19
C ALA A 84 -17.98 -7.05 -7.12
N GLU A 85 -19.12 -6.97 -6.45
CA GLU A 85 -19.36 -6.01 -5.36
C GLU A 85 -18.39 -6.25 -4.20
N ARG A 86 -18.36 -7.48 -3.66
CA ARG A 86 -17.48 -7.86 -2.55
C ARG A 86 -16.00 -7.64 -2.87
N LEU A 87 -15.56 -8.07 -4.06
CA LEU A 87 -14.16 -7.91 -4.47
C LEU A 87 -13.81 -6.45 -4.78
N GLY A 88 -14.79 -5.64 -5.20
CA GLY A 88 -14.64 -4.20 -5.35
C GLY A 88 -14.38 -3.51 -4.01
N GLU A 89 -15.09 -3.91 -2.95
CA GLU A 89 -14.83 -3.41 -1.58
C GLU A 89 -13.44 -3.80 -1.09
N ASP A 90 -13.02 -5.06 -1.31
CA ASP A 90 -11.66 -5.52 -0.99
C ASP A 90 -10.60 -4.67 -1.70
N VAL A 91 -10.77 -4.42 -3.01
CA VAL A 91 -9.85 -3.59 -3.80
C VAL A 91 -9.78 -2.16 -3.26
N ARG A 92 -10.93 -1.56 -2.93
CA ARG A 92 -10.99 -0.21 -2.35
C ARG A 92 -10.26 -0.16 -1.00
N HIS A 93 -10.54 -1.10 -0.12
CA HIS A 93 -9.90 -1.20 1.19
C HIS A 93 -8.37 -1.30 1.08
N PHE A 94 -7.86 -2.16 0.20
CA PHE A 94 -6.41 -2.30 0.03
C PHE A 94 -5.76 -1.05 -0.57
N LEU A 95 -6.44 -0.34 -1.47
CA LEU A 95 -5.96 0.95 -1.98
C LEU A 95 -5.88 2.00 -0.85
N GLU A 96 -6.92 2.11 -0.03
CA GLU A 96 -6.92 3.01 1.14
C GLU A 96 -5.76 2.71 2.10
N VAL A 97 -5.52 1.44 2.42
CA VAL A 97 -4.37 1.03 3.25
C VAL A 97 -3.04 1.45 2.63
N LEU A 98 -2.87 1.30 1.31
CA LEU A 98 -1.66 1.70 0.61
C LEU A 98 -1.47 3.23 0.57
N TYR A 99 -2.56 3.98 0.45
CA TYR A 99 -2.54 5.45 0.48
C TYR A 99 -2.26 6.02 1.86
N ALA A 100 -2.79 5.40 2.91
CA ALA A 100 -2.44 5.73 4.29
C ALA A 100 -0.96 5.41 4.62
N ASN A 101 -0.32 4.53 3.83
CA ASN A 101 1.06 4.09 4.06
C ASN A 101 1.98 4.37 2.87
N PRO A 102 2.23 5.66 2.53
CA PRO A 102 3.10 6.00 1.41
C PRO A 102 4.56 5.57 1.68
N ILE A 103 5.26 5.11 0.63
CA ILE A 103 6.73 5.02 0.66
C ILE A 103 7.19 6.46 0.80
N ALA A 104 7.98 6.75 1.85
CA ALA A 104 8.69 8.02 1.92
C ALA A 104 9.48 8.14 0.62
N ARG A 105 9.11 9.09 -0.25
CA ARG A 105 9.87 9.37 -1.46
C ARG A 105 11.26 9.81 -0.99
N PRO A 106 12.35 9.11 -1.33
CA PRO A 106 13.66 9.71 -1.21
C PRO A 106 13.67 10.86 -2.23
N GLY A 107 13.67 12.12 -1.76
CA GLY A 107 13.83 13.28 -2.64
C GLY A 107 12.69 14.29 -2.75
N ARG A 108 11.82 14.46 -1.74
CA ARG A 108 11.15 15.76 -1.58
C ARG A 108 11.55 16.36 -0.24
N ARG A 109 12.73 17.00 -0.23
CA ARG A 109 12.99 18.08 0.73
C ARG A 109 11.78 19.01 0.58
N ALA A 110 11.09 19.33 1.67
CA ALA A 110 10.08 20.39 1.64
C ALA A 110 10.78 21.58 0.96
N ALA A 111 10.24 22.05 -0.17
CA ALA A 111 10.65 23.35 -0.66
C ALA A 111 10.39 24.27 0.53
N ALA A 112 11.45 24.86 1.08
CA ALA A 112 11.31 25.93 2.04
C ALA A 112 10.29 26.88 1.42
N VAL A 113 9.14 27.02 2.09
CA VAL A 113 8.23 28.11 1.81
C VAL A 113 9.10 29.33 2.01
N ASN A 114 9.52 29.97 0.91
CA ASN A 114 10.13 31.28 0.99
C ASN A 114 9.14 32.14 1.76
N PRO A 115 9.46 32.66 2.96
CA PRO A 115 8.71 33.79 3.45
C PRO A 115 9.00 34.89 2.44
N VAL A 116 8.01 35.19 1.61
CA VAL A 116 7.99 36.46 0.89
C VAL A 116 8.07 37.51 1.99
N LEU A 117 9.26 38.11 2.11
CA LEU A 117 9.48 39.31 2.89
C LEU A 117 8.63 40.39 2.23
N GLU A 118 7.38 40.52 2.68
CA GLU A 118 6.62 41.73 2.49
C GLU A 118 7.31 42.82 3.33
N MET A 119 8.20 43.57 2.69
CA MET A 119 8.64 44.85 3.23
C MET A 119 7.50 45.86 3.02
N PRO A 120 7.04 46.56 4.07
CA PRO A 120 6.18 47.71 3.88
C PRO A 120 7.00 48.85 3.27
N VAL A 121 6.57 49.34 2.11
CA VAL A 121 7.05 50.62 1.58
C VAL A 121 6.36 51.71 2.39
N ALA A 122 7.17 52.49 3.11
CA ALA A 122 6.78 53.73 3.77
C ALA A 122 6.73 54.89 2.78
#